data_AF-Q6J5A8-F1
#
_entry.id   AF-Q6J5A8-F1
#
_cell.length_a   1.000
_cell.length_b   1.000
_cell.length_c   1.000
_cell.angle_alpha   90.00
_cell.angle_beta   90.00
_cell.angle_gamma   90.00
#
_symmetry.space_group_name_H-M   'P 1'
#
loop_
_entity.id
_entity.type
_entity.pdbx_description
1 polymer ?
#
loop_
_entity_poly.entity_id
_entity_poly.type
_entity_poly.pdbx_seq_one_letter_code
_entity_poly.pdbx_strand_id
1 'polypeptide(L)'
;MQYKSFFLSLVCLGAVVQAQAELKVIGDFGGESAVRFYEALQPDESMVQAYPNSVPSTLTEADILPVISHRMTPGQIQPVRMNLPGMLPIFLIGTDNLSKNWLHANYNYLKKIGAMGLVV
;
A
#
# COMPACT_ATOMS: atom_id res chain seq x y z
N MET A 1 48.65 16.77 35.62
CA MET A 1 47.76 15.82 34.91
C MET A 1 46.30 16.29 34.75
N GLN A 2 45.89 17.46 35.28
CA GLN A 2 44.49 17.93 35.24
C GLN A 2 44.06 18.60 33.92
N TYR A 3 44.99 19.17 33.16
CA TYR A 3 44.68 19.95 31.95
C TYR A 3 44.22 19.07 30.77
N LYS A 4 44.64 17.81 30.77
CA LYS A 4 44.34 16.84 29.69
C LYS A 4 42.87 16.39 29.74
N SER A 5 42.30 16.25 30.94
CA SER A 5 40.86 15.95 31.13
C SER A 5 39.97 17.13 30.77
N PHE A 6 40.40 18.35 31.07
CA PHE A 6 39.65 19.56 30.74
C PHE A 6 39.58 19.78 29.22
N PHE A 7 40.69 19.53 28.52
CA PHE A 7 40.75 19.61 27.07
C PHE A 7 39.87 18.54 26.39
N LEU A 8 39.85 17.31 26.94
CA LEU A 8 39.01 16.23 26.42
C LEU A 8 37.50 16.51 26.61
N SER A 9 37.12 17.12 27.74
CA SER A 9 35.74 17.54 28.02
C SER A 9 35.27 18.67 27.10
N LEU A 10 36.15 19.62 26.76
CA LEU A 10 35.83 20.75 25.89
C LEU A 10 35.58 20.30 24.44
N VAL A 11 36.34 19.29 23.97
CA VAL A 11 36.18 18.71 22.63
C VAL A 11 34.87 17.93 22.49
N CYS A 12 34.41 17.24 23.55
CA CYS A 12 33.15 16.49 23.52
C CYS A 12 31.90 17.38 23.49
N LEU A 13 31.97 18.59 24.07
CA LEU A 13 30.84 19.54 24.06
C LEU A 13 30.66 20.23 22.70
N GLY A 14 31.71 20.33 21.89
CA GLY A 14 31.68 20.97 20.56
C GLY A 14 31.15 20.07 19.43
N ALA A 15 30.96 18.77 19.69
CA ALA A 15 30.56 17.78 18.69
C ALA A 15 29.04 17.49 18.70
N VAL A 16 28.21 18.48 19.01
CA VAL A 16 26.75 18.37 18.83
C VAL A 16 26.46 18.46 17.34
N VAL A 17 26.43 17.31 16.66
CA VAL A 17 25.96 17.20 15.29
C VAL A 17 24.46 17.51 15.30
N GLN A 18 24.09 18.71 14.84
CA GLN A 18 22.69 19.03 14.62
C GLN A 18 22.19 18.21 13.42
N ALA A 19 21.36 17.21 13.70
CA ALA A 19 20.65 16.46 12.67
C ALA A 19 19.57 17.38 12.07
N GLN A 20 19.90 18.02 10.94
CA GLN A 20 18.92 18.72 10.12
C GLN A 20 18.21 17.68 9.26
N ALA A 21 17.04 17.23 9.73
CA ALA A 21 16.15 16.39 8.94
C ALA A 21 15.29 17.29 8.04
N GLU A 22 15.81 17.61 6.85
CA GLU A 22 15.03 18.32 5.84
C GLU A 22 13.97 17.37 5.26
N LEU A 23 12.71 17.82 5.27
CA LEU A 23 11.58 17.07 4.71
C LEU A 23 11.74 16.98 3.19
N LYS A 24 12.23 15.83 2.72
CA LYS A 24 12.26 15.53 1.29
C LYS A 24 10.85 15.19 0.82
N VAL A 25 10.18 16.15 0.20
CA VAL A 25 8.90 15.92 -0.49
C VAL A 25 9.18 15.03 -1.71
N ILE A 26 8.74 13.78 -1.64
CA ILE A 26 9.03 12.74 -2.64
C ILE A 26 8.11 12.84 -3.87
N GLY A 27 7.05 13.64 -3.74
CA GLY A 27 6.12 14.01 -4.80
C GLY A 27 4.88 14.69 -4.22
N ASP A 28 4.48 15.80 -4.82
CA ASP A 28 3.18 16.43 -4.59
C ASP A 28 2.30 16.15 -5.81
N PHE A 29 1.74 14.94 -5.86
CA PHE A 29 0.86 14.49 -6.94
C PHE A 29 -0.62 14.81 -6.65
N GLY A 30 -0.89 15.63 -5.62
CA GLY A 30 -2.23 16.12 -5.33
C GLY A 30 -2.67 17.20 -6.33
N GLY A 31 -3.96 17.50 -6.36
CA GLY A 31 -4.50 18.60 -7.15
C GLY A 31 -5.92 18.35 -7.65
N GLU A 32 -6.24 17.09 -7.97
CA GLU A 32 -7.62 16.69 -8.24
C GLU A 32 -8.30 16.20 -6.96
N SER A 33 -9.54 16.66 -6.77
CA SER A 33 -10.36 16.25 -5.64
C SER A 33 -10.69 14.76 -5.75
N ALA A 34 -10.31 13.98 -4.73
CA ALA A 34 -10.68 12.57 -4.64
C ALA A 34 -12.13 12.37 -4.15
N VAL A 35 -12.87 13.45 -3.86
CA VAL A 35 -14.24 13.42 -3.31
C VAL A 35 -15.13 12.47 -4.11
N ARG A 36 -15.06 12.49 -5.45
CA ARG A 36 -15.81 11.61 -6.35
C ARG A 36 -15.71 10.11 -6.06
N PHE A 37 -14.60 9.65 -5.49
CA PHE A 37 -14.39 8.24 -5.15
C PHE A 37 -14.90 7.88 -3.75
N TYR A 38 -15.17 8.89 -2.92
CA TYR A 38 -15.61 8.76 -1.52
C TYR A 38 -17.03 9.25 -1.29
N GLU A 39 -17.72 9.78 -2.31
CA GLU A 39 -19.12 10.24 -2.23
C GLU A 39 -20.02 9.18 -1.58
N ALA A 40 -19.91 7.92 -2.02
CA ALA A 40 -20.68 6.80 -1.46
C ALA A 40 -20.35 6.46 0.01
N LEU A 41 -19.23 6.98 0.54
CA LEU A 41 -18.82 6.80 1.94
C LEU A 41 -19.15 8.03 2.80
N GLN A 42 -19.65 9.12 2.21
CA GLN A 42 -20.00 10.31 2.99
C GLN A 42 -21.21 10.02 3.87
N PRO A 43 -21.16 10.36 5.17
CA PRO A 43 -22.22 10.03 6.12
C PRO A 43 -23.52 10.81 5.88
N ASP A 44 -23.46 11.89 5.10
CA ASP A 44 -24.59 12.76 4.80
C ASP A 44 -24.71 12.99 3.29
N GLU A 45 -25.76 12.43 2.69
CA GLU A 45 -26.04 12.57 1.26
C GLU A 45 -26.28 14.03 0.84
N SER A 46 -26.66 14.91 1.78
CA SER A 46 -26.85 16.34 1.49
C SER A 46 -25.55 17.11 1.26
N MET A 47 -24.41 16.52 1.64
CA MET A 47 -23.08 17.07 1.38
C MET A 47 -22.48 16.58 0.05
N VAL A 48 -23.17 15.67 -0.65
CA VAL A 48 -22.73 15.13 -1.94
C VAL A 48 -23.07 16.16 -3.02
N GLN A 49 -22.08 16.96 -3.41
CA GLN A 49 -22.19 17.81 -4.58
C GLN A 49 -22.18 16.89 -5.82
N ALA A 50 -23.23 16.90 -6.64
CA ALA A 50 -23.30 16.04 -7.82
C ALA A 50 -22.20 16.41 -8.82
N TYR A 51 -21.17 15.56 -8.96
CA TYR A 51 -20.12 15.75 -9.95
C TYR A 51 -20.50 15.04 -11.26
N PRO A 52 -20.15 15.62 -12.42
CA PRO A 52 -20.24 14.89 -13.67
C PRO A 52 -19.31 13.67 -13.58
N ASN A 53 -19.90 12.47 -13.70
CA ASN A 53 -19.27 11.15 -13.49
C ASN A 53 -19.09 10.70 -12.02
N SER A 54 -19.97 11.15 -11.11
CA SER A 54 -20.14 10.55 -9.78
C SER A 54 -20.44 9.05 -9.88
N VAL A 55 -19.95 8.30 -8.89
CA VAL A 55 -20.32 6.88 -8.72
C VAL A 55 -21.78 6.82 -8.26
N PRO A 56 -22.63 5.95 -8.84
CA PRO A 56 -24.00 5.78 -8.39
C PRO A 56 -24.08 5.50 -6.88
N SER A 57 -25.05 6.10 -6.19
CA SER A 57 -25.30 5.88 -4.76
C SER A 57 -25.67 4.43 -4.43
N THR A 58 -26.11 3.68 -5.44
CA THR A 58 -26.37 2.24 -5.36
C THR A 58 -25.61 1.54 -6.47
N LEU A 59 -24.80 0.56 -6.08
CA LEU A 59 -24.06 -0.31 -6.99
C LEU A 59 -24.41 -1.75 -6.66
N THR A 60 -24.76 -2.53 -7.67
CA THR A 60 -24.86 -3.98 -7.56
C THR A 60 -23.54 -4.63 -7.93
N GLU A 61 -23.33 -5.88 -7.53
CA GLU A 61 -22.12 -6.64 -7.88
C GLU A 61 -21.91 -6.71 -9.41
N ALA A 62 -22.99 -6.82 -10.17
CA ALA A 62 -22.96 -6.84 -11.63
C ALA A 62 -22.52 -5.50 -12.25
N ASP A 63 -22.61 -4.39 -11.51
CA ASP A 63 -22.18 -3.07 -11.97
C ASP A 63 -20.67 -2.84 -11.80
N ILE A 64 -20.02 -3.62 -10.91
CA ILE A 64 -18.61 -3.44 -10.54
C ILE A 64 -17.72 -4.65 -10.85
N LEU A 65 -18.30 -5.81 -11.19
CA LEU A 65 -17.58 -7.04 -11.55
C LEU A 65 -17.90 -7.49 -12.99
N PRO A 66 -16.94 -8.13 -13.69
CA PRO A 66 -15.59 -8.43 -13.23
C PRO A 66 -14.65 -7.22 -13.31
N VAL A 67 -13.69 -7.12 -12.38
CA VAL A 67 -12.64 -6.10 -12.44
C VAL A 67 -11.60 -6.51 -13.47
N ILE A 68 -11.64 -5.87 -14.65
CA ILE A 68 -10.68 -6.17 -15.73
C ILE A 68 -9.41 -5.32 -15.56
N SER A 69 -8.32 -5.96 -15.15
CA SER A 69 -7.01 -5.32 -15.04
C SER A 69 -6.22 -5.45 -16.34
N HIS A 70 -6.35 -4.51 -17.28
CA HIS A 70 -5.67 -4.57 -18.59
C HIS A 70 -4.14 -4.66 -18.53
N ARG A 71 -3.52 -4.24 -17.41
CA ARG A 71 -2.07 -4.30 -17.19
C ARG A 71 -1.60 -5.53 -16.42
N MET A 72 -2.54 -6.37 -15.95
CA MET A 72 -2.22 -7.57 -15.18
C MET A 72 -2.51 -8.79 -16.04
N THR A 73 -1.47 -9.55 -16.35
CA THR A 73 -1.58 -10.82 -17.07
C THR A 73 -0.93 -11.92 -16.23
N PRO A 74 -1.48 -13.15 -16.23
CA PRO A 74 -0.82 -14.28 -15.60
C PRO A 74 0.56 -14.51 -16.22
N GLY A 75 1.57 -14.75 -15.39
CA GLY A 75 2.92 -14.97 -15.87
C GLY A 75 3.94 -15.05 -14.75
N GLN A 76 5.19 -15.36 -15.13
CA GLN A 76 6.31 -15.28 -14.20
C GLN A 76 6.64 -13.81 -13.95
N ILE A 77 6.72 -13.44 -12.67
CA ILE A 77 7.15 -12.12 -12.24
C ILE A 77 8.50 -12.23 -11.53
N GLN A 78 9.34 -11.20 -11.68
CA GLN A 78 10.57 -11.11 -10.90
C GLN A 78 10.20 -10.86 -9.43
N PRO A 79 10.67 -11.69 -8.47
CA PRO A 79 10.37 -11.47 -7.06
C PRO A 79 10.91 -10.11 -6.60
N VAL A 80 10.03 -9.30 -6.00
CA VAL A 80 10.40 -8.02 -5.39
C VAL A 80 10.49 -8.22 -3.88
N ARG A 81 11.65 -7.87 -3.29
CA ARG A 81 11.78 -7.86 -1.83
C ARG A 81 11.09 -6.62 -1.27
N MET A 82 10.08 -6.83 -0.44
CA MET A 82 9.37 -5.77 0.27
C MET A 82 9.49 -6.01 1.77
N ASN A 83 9.83 -4.96 2.53
CA ASN A 83 9.81 -5.00 3.99
C ASN A 83 8.45 -4.45 4.47
N LEU A 84 7.52 -5.36 4.73
CA LEU A 84 6.14 -5.03 5.13
C LEU A 84 5.89 -5.54 6.55
N PRO A 85 6.47 -4.89 7.58
CA PRO A 85 6.32 -5.34 8.96
C PRO A 85 4.84 -5.30 9.36
N GLY A 86 4.36 -6.41 9.92
CA GLY A 86 2.97 -6.55 10.34
C GLY A 86 1.97 -6.95 9.24
N MET A 87 2.41 -7.08 7.98
CA MET A 87 1.53 -7.53 6.92
C MET A 87 1.42 -9.06 6.90
N LEU A 88 0.18 -9.57 6.81
CA LEU A 88 -0.07 -10.99 6.61
C LEU A 88 0.29 -11.39 5.16
N PRO A 89 0.79 -12.61 4.92
CA PRO A 89 0.99 -13.09 3.56
C PRO A 89 -0.35 -13.13 2.81
N ILE A 90 -0.39 -12.54 1.62
CA ILE A 90 -1.57 -12.52 0.76
C ILE A 90 -1.21 -12.98 -0.65
N PHE A 91 -2.19 -13.50 -1.39
CA PHE A 91 -2.07 -13.79 -2.82
C PHE A 91 -3.36 -13.44 -3.56
N LEU A 92 -3.21 -13.09 -4.84
CA LEU A 92 -4.32 -12.81 -5.76
C LEU A 92 -4.50 -14.01 -6.69
N ILE A 93 -5.74 -14.36 -6.98
CA ILE A 93 -6.05 -15.51 -7.82
C ILE A 93 -7.33 -15.30 -8.64
N GLY A 94 -7.33 -15.71 -9.91
CA GLY A 94 -8.52 -15.68 -10.76
C GLY A 94 -9.41 -16.91 -10.59
N THR A 95 -10.51 -16.95 -11.33
CA THR A 95 -11.48 -18.08 -11.33
C THR A 95 -11.26 -19.10 -12.45
N ASP A 96 -10.30 -18.86 -13.33
CA ASP A 96 -10.00 -19.70 -14.49
C ASP A 96 -9.19 -20.97 -14.13
N ASN A 97 -9.00 -21.86 -15.10
CA ASN A 97 -8.32 -23.13 -14.85
C ASN A 97 -6.82 -22.99 -14.54
N LEU A 98 -6.13 -21.98 -15.10
CA LEU A 98 -4.72 -21.72 -14.77
C LEU A 98 -4.60 -21.36 -13.29
N SER A 99 -5.47 -20.46 -12.82
CA SER A 99 -5.55 -20.04 -11.42
C SER A 99 -5.81 -21.22 -10.49
N LYS A 100 -6.80 -22.07 -10.78
CA LYS A 100 -7.10 -23.27 -9.98
C LYS A 100 -5.91 -24.23 -9.90
N ASN A 101 -5.26 -24.52 -11.03
CA ASN A 101 -4.10 -25.41 -11.06
C ASN A 101 -2.93 -24.85 -10.24
N TRP A 102 -2.69 -23.54 -10.32
CA TRP A 102 -1.68 -22.89 -9.51
C TRP A 102 -1.99 -22.99 -8.01
N LEU A 103 -3.25 -22.78 -7.59
CA LEU A 103 -3.64 -22.93 -6.19
C LEU A 103 -3.41 -24.34 -5.68
N HIS A 104 -3.80 -25.36 -6.45
CA HIS A 104 -3.57 -26.75 -6.09
C HIS A 104 -2.08 -27.06 -5.92
N ALA A 105 -1.23 -26.58 -6.84
CA ALA A 105 0.21 -26.78 -6.76
C ALA A 105 0.86 -26.09 -5.53
N ASN A 106 0.32 -24.96 -5.09
CA ASN A 106 0.88 -24.14 -4.01
C ASN A 106 0.17 -24.30 -2.65
N TYR A 107 -0.91 -25.09 -2.59
CA TYR A 107 -1.79 -25.21 -1.42
C TYR A 107 -1.05 -25.46 -0.11
N ASN A 108 -0.17 -26.45 -0.08
CA ASN A 108 0.57 -26.82 1.13
C ASN A 108 1.48 -25.69 1.62
N TYR A 109 2.12 -24.97 0.70
CA TYR A 109 2.98 -23.84 1.02
C TYR A 109 2.16 -22.66 1.56
N LEU A 110 1.09 -22.27 0.86
CA LEU A 110 0.20 -21.18 1.25
C LEU A 110 -0.40 -21.42 2.65
N LYS A 111 -0.82 -22.67 2.93
CA LYS A 111 -1.31 -23.08 4.24
C LYS A 111 -0.23 -22.99 5.32
N LYS A 112 0.99 -23.43 5.02
CA LYS A 112 2.13 -23.38 5.96
C LYS A 112 2.47 -21.96 6.38
N ILE A 113 2.39 -20.99 5.46
CA ILE A 113 2.69 -19.58 5.76
C ILE A 113 1.48 -18.80 6.25
N GLY A 114 0.30 -19.41 6.36
CA GLY A 114 -0.93 -18.73 6.77
C GLY A 114 -1.38 -17.65 5.80
N ALA A 115 -1.21 -17.89 4.48
CA ALA A 115 -1.57 -16.89 3.47
C ALA A 115 -3.08 -16.75 3.28
N MET A 116 -3.54 -15.52 3.08
CA MET A 116 -4.91 -15.18 2.73
C MET A 116 -5.06 -15.00 1.21
N GLY A 117 -6.07 -15.63 0.62
CA GLY A 117 -6.35 -15.54 -0.82
C GLY A 117 -7.42 -14.50 -1.12
N LEU A 118 -7.20 -13.72 -2.18
CA LEU A 118 -8.15 -12.76 -2.73
C LEU A 118 -8.52 -13.21 -4.15
N VAL A 119 -9.81 -13.41 -4.41
CA VAL A 119 -10.32 -13.82 -5.73
C VAL A 119 -10.64 -12.58 -6.56
N VAL A 120 -10.18 -12.54 -7.81
CA VAL A 120 -10.36 -11.43 -8.76
C VAL A 120 -10.91 -11.87 -10.11
#